data_AF-A0A820RSU7-F1
#
_entry.id   AF-A0A820RSU7-F1
#
_cell.length_a   1.000
_cell.length_b   1.000
_cell.length_c   1.000
_cell.angle_alpha   90.00
_cell.angle_beta   90.00
_cell.angle_gamma   90.00
#
_symmetry.space_group_name_H-M   'P 1'
#
loop_
_entity.id
_entity.type
_entity.pdbx_description
1 polymer ?
#
loop_
_entity_poly.entity_id
_entity_poly.type
_entity_poly.pdbx_seq_one_letter_code
_entity_poly.pdbx_strand_id
1 'polypeptide(L)'
;MTSTTNNNRTREPTDRLEKIILKYIQNCTQHVRQKAENRILLVKAEMEEYKALEVFEQLATPLQWSTHLIFKSKMKLYGTKSKNYLAATKRVEYDLPPKFISNIDYTFKIDEFIFSKDEAQALYNQMRHITKEYRIQAMSLYVQSTNREREIFTDEIKHIIEEFKHYNELREKRLNLEVEQSIYFLEVQRVEGEIKEQEEEIIAPTLTRSLGEDFSLQL
;
A
#
# COMPACT_ATOMS: atom_id res chain seq x y z
N MET A 1 79.95 7.79 -6.06
CA MET A 1 78.97 8.33 -5.10
C MET A 1 77.72 8.72 -5.86
N THR A 2 76.72 7.86 -5.89
CA THR A 2 75.41 8.14 -6.51
C THR A 2 74.38 8.04 -5.40
N SER A 3 73.96 9.20 -4.89
CA SER A 3 72.90 9.30 -3.89
C SER A 3 71.56 9.00 -4.57
N THR A 4 71.02 7.80 -4.35
CA THR A 4 69.64 7.45 -4.71
C THR A 4 68.71 8.22 -3.78
N THR A 5 68.18 9.35 -4.25
CA THR A 5 67.27 10.20 -3.49
C THR A 5 65.90 9.52 -3.39
N ASN A 6 65.52 9.21 -2.15
CA ASN A 6 64.24 8.62 -1.75
C ASN A 6 63.04 9.51 -2.14
N ASN A 7 62.43 9.27 -3.30
CA ASN A 7 61.14 9.86 -3.69
C ASN A 7 59.90 9.17 -3.07
N ASN A 8 60.10 8.13 -2.25
CA ASN A 8 58.98 7.35 -1.69
C ASN A 8 58.41 7.91 -0.38
N ARG A 9 59.11 8.80 0.34
CA ARG A 9 58.67 9.31 1.65
C ARG A 9 57.68 10.48 1.59
N THR A 10 57.63 11.21 0.49
CA THR A 10 56.69 12.33 0.29
C THR A 10 55.34 11.91 -0.28
N ARG A 11 55.24 10.70 -0.86
CA ARG A 11 53.97 10.14 -1.35
C ARG A 11 53.05 9.67 -0.22
N GLU A 12 53.61 9.02 0.80
CA GLU A 12 52.86 8.49 1.96
C GLU A 12 51.92 9.50 2.67
N PRO A 13 52.34 10.74 2.99
CA PRO A 13 51.45 11.73 3.60
C PRO A 13 50.41 12.27 2.61
N THR A 14 50.75 12.33 1.32
CA THR A 14 49.85 12.80 0.25
C THR A 14 48.76 11.76 -0.02
N ASP A 15 49.13 10.48 -0.09
CA ASP A 15 48.21 9.33 -0.23
C ASP A 15 47.28 9.20 1.00
N ARG A 16 47.79 9.53 2.19
CA ARG A 16 46.99 9.56 3.43
C ARG A 16 45.98 10.70 3.42
N LEU A 17 46.37 11.88 2.94
CA LEU A 17 45.47 13.03 2.78
C LEU A 17 44.38 12.71 1.74
N GLU A 18 44.76 12.13 0.60
CA GLU A 18 43.85 11.71 -0.45
C GLU A 18 42.82 10.69 0.07
N LYS A 19 43.24 9.69 0.84
CA LYS A 19 42.33 8.74 1.49
C LYS A 19 41.33 9.41 2.43
N ILE A 20 41.75 10.43 3.19
CA ILE A 20 40.86 11.17 4.10
C ILE A 20 39.84 11.98 3.30
N ILE A 21 40.28 12.65 2.23
CA ILE A 21 39.41 13.43 1.34
C ILE A 21 38.39 12.50 0.65
N LEU A 22 38.83 11.38 0.09
CA LEU A 22 37.94 10.39 -0.54
C LEU A 22 36.93 9.82 0.45
N LYS A 23 37.34 9.52 1.69
CA LYS A 23 36.44 9.05 2.75
C LYS A 23 35.40 10.12 3.11
N TYR A 24 35.81 11.38 3.17
CA TYR A 24 34.89 12.50 3.41
C TYR A 24 33.88 12.67 2.27
N ILE A 25 34.34 12.66 1.01
CA ILE A 25 33.49 12.72 -0.18
C ILE A 25 32.50 11.55 -0.20
N GLN A 26 32.97 10.33 0.09
CA GLN A 26 32.11 9.14 0.16
C GLN A 26 31.03 9.29 1.24
N ASN A 27 31.38 9.83 2.40
CA ASN A 27 30.42 10.04 3.49
C ASN A 27 29.38 11.11 3.12
N CYS A 28 29.81 12.22 2.50
CA CYS A 28 28.92 13.27 2.02
C CYS A 28 28.01 12.81 0.87
N THR A 29 28.47 11.88 0.04
CA THR A 29 27.71 11.38 -1.13
C THR A 29 26.89 10.11 -0.84
N GLN A 30 27.06 9.49 0.33
CA GLN A 30 26.37 8.25 0.70
C GLN A 30 24.85 8.36 0.57
N HIS A 31 24.26 9.46 1.05
CA HIS A 31 22.81 9.68 0.95
C HIS A 31 22.34 9.86 -0.51
N VAL A 32 23.16 10.48 -1.36
CA VAL A 32 22.86 10.64 -2.79
C VAL A 32 22.86 9.29 -3.49
N ARG A 33 23.87 8.45 -3.19
CA ARG A 33 23.97 7.09 -3.71
C ARG A 33 22.78 6.22 -3.27
N GLN A 34 22.45 6.23 -1.97
CA GLN A 34 21.30 5.51 -1.45
C GLN A 34 19.99 5.97 -2.09
N LYS A 35 19.82 7.29 -2.30
CA LYS A 35 18.64 7.84 -3.00
C LYS A 35 18.58 7.40 -4.46
N ALA A 36 19.72 7.33 -5.15
CA ALA A 36 19.79 6.83 -6.51
C ALA A 36 19.47 5.33 -6.60
N GLU A 37 20.02 4.52 -5.70
CA GLU A 37 19.74 3.08 -5.59
C GLU A 37 18.24 2.83 -5.32
N ASN A 38 17.65 3.54 -4.37
CA ASN A 38 16.20 3.46 -4.11
C ASN A 38 15.36 3.86 -5.32
N ARG A 39 15.80 4.86 -6.10
CA ARG A 39 15.11 5.28 -7.32
C ARG A 39 15.20 4.21 -8.42
N ILE A 40 16.34 3.55 -8.56
CA ILE A 40 16.49 2.44 -9.51
C ILE A 40 15.57 1.28 -9.11
N LEU A 41 15.52 0.93 -7.81
CA LEU A 41 14.63 -0.11 -7.31
C LEU A 41 13.16 0.23 -7.56
N LEU A 42 12.76 1.48 -7.31
CA LEU A 42 11.41 1.96 -7.58
C LEU A 42 11.04 1.81 -9.06
N VAL A 43 11.91 2.28 -9.97
CA VAL A 43 11.65 2.18 -11.42
C VAL A 43 11.56 0.73 -11.88
N LYS A 44 12.38 -0.17 -11.32
CA LYS A 44 12.27 -1.61 -11.62
C LYS A 44 10.93 -2.18 -11.17
N ALA A 45 10.49 -1.87 -9.95
CA ALA A 45 9.21 -2.30 -9.44
C ALA A 45 8.04 -1.74 -10.28
N GLU A 46 8.07 -0.45 -10.64
CA GLU A 46 7.06 0.17 -11.51
C GLU A 46 7.00 -0.50 -12.89
N MET A 47 8.16 -0.88 -13.45
CA MET A 47 8.21 -1.60 -14.72
C MET A 47 7.63 -3.02 -14.61
N GLU A 48 7.91 -3.73 -13.52
CA GLU A 48 7.34 -5.06 -13.26
C GLU A 48 5.82 -4.99 -13.06
N GLU A 49 5.34 -4.01 -12.29
CA GLU A 49 3.91 -3.74 -12.10
C GLU A 49 3.21 -3.42 -13.41
N TYR A 50 3.83 -2.58 -14.25
CA TYR A 50 3.28 -2.24 -15.57
C TYR A 50 3.16 -3.47 -16.48
N LYS A 51 4.19 -4.31 -16.54
CA LYS A 51 4.13 -5.58 -17.30
C LYS A 51 3.05 -6.52 -16.76
N ALA A 52 2.94 -6.64 -15.44
CA ALA A 52 1.90 -7.45 -14.81
C ALA A 52 0.49 -6.92 -15.14
N LEU A 53 0.34 -5.59 -15.19
CA LEU A 53 -0.91 -4.96 -15.61
C LEU A 53 -1.21 -5.28 -17.08
N GLU A 54 -0.27 -5.11 -18.02
CA GLU A 54 -0.49 -5.44 -19.43
C GLU A 54 -0.95 -6.90 -19.63
N VAL A 55 -0.31 -7.84 -18.92
CA VAL A 55 -0.72 -9.26 -18.95
C VAL A 55 -2.11 -9.45 -18.38
N PHE A 56 -2.43 -8.76 -17.28
CA PHE A 56 -3.76 -8.78 -16.69
C PHE A 56 -4.80 -8.24 -17.68
N GLU A 57 -4.54 -7.13 -18.36
CA GLU A 57 -5.51 -6.54 -19.30
C GLU A 57 -5.85 -7.48 -20.46
N GLN A 58 -4.88 -8.29 -20.91
CA GLN A 58 -5.04 -9.25 -22.00
C GLN A 58 -5.76 -10.54 -21.58
N LEU A 59 -5.57 -11.00 -20.34
CA LEU A 59 -6.01 -12.33 -19.88
C LEU A 59 -7.15 -12.29 -18.86
N ALA A 60 -7.44 -11.12 -18.28
CA ALA A 60 -8.40 -11.02 -17.18
C ALA A 60 -9.83 -11.30 -17.64
N THR A 61 -10.55 -12.08 -16.84
CA THR A 61 -11.99 -12.27 -17.02
C THR A 61 -12.76 -11.00 -16.66
N PRO A 62 -14.01 -10.82 -17.14
CA PRO A 62 -14.83 -9.66 -16.79
C PRO A 62 -15.02 -9.48 -15.27
N LEU A 63 -15.09 -10.59 -14.51
CA LEU A 63 -15.17 -10.57 -13.05
C LEU A 63 -13.86 -10.07 -12.42
N GLN A 64 -12.71 -10.53 -12.91
CA GLN A 64 -11.41 -10.05 -12.43
C GLN A 64 -11.25 -8.54 -12.69
N TRP A 65 -11.72 -8.07 -13.85
CA TRP A 65 -11.75 -6.66 -14.19
C TRP A 65 -12.64 -5.83 -13.26
N SER A 66 -13.84 -6.29 -12.94
CA SER A 66 -14.73 -5.59 -12.02
C SER A 66 -14.14 -5.52 -10.60
N THR A 67 -13.55 -6.62 -10.11
CA THR A 67 -12.83 -6.65 -8.84
C THR A 67 -11.64 -5.69 -8.85
N HIS A 68 -10.85 -5.64 -9.93
CA HIS A 68 -9.74 -4.69 -10.07
C HIS A 68 -10.21 -3.23 -9.94
N LEU A 69 -11.30 -2.85 -10.61
CA LEU A 69 -11.83 -1.48 -10.57
C LEU A 69 -12.28 -1.09 -9.15
N ILE A 70 -12.97 -2.00 -8.45
CA ILE A 70 -13.36 -1.80 -7.06
C ILE A 70 -12.11 -1.64 -6.18
N PHE A 71 -11.17 -2.57 -6.29
CA PHE A 71 -9.95 -2.58 -5.49
C PHE A 71 -9.09 -1.32 -5.71
N LYS A 72 -8.93 -0.88 -6.96
CA LYS A 72 -8.19 0.34 -7.33
C LYS A 72 -8.76 1.58 -6.65
N SER A 73 -10.09 1.71 -6.61
CA SER A 73 -10.75 2.84 -5.95
C SER A 73 -10.53 2.82 -4.43
N LYS A 74 -10.64 1.64 -3.80
CA LYS A 74 -10.42 1.43 -2.36
C LYS A 74 -8.97 1.68 -1.97
N MET A 75 -8.01 1.22 -2.77
CA MET A 75 -6.57 1.48 -2.56
C MET A 75 -6.22 2.97 -2.62
N LYS A 76 -6.85 3.74 -3.52
CA LYS A 76 -6.67 5.20 -3.59
C LYS A 76 -7.17 5.89 -2.30
N LEU A 77 -8.33 5.48 -1.80
CA LEU A 77 -8.88 5.99 -0.54
C LEU A 77 -7.99 5.61 0.65
N TYR A 78 -7.59 4.33 0.74
CA TYR A 78 -6.66 3.86 1.76
C TYR A 78 -5.35 4.66 1.78
N GLY A 79 -4.75 4.92 0.61
CA GLY A 79 -3.53 5.73 0.52
C GLY A 79 -3.73 7.15 1.06
N THR A 80 -4.89 7.75 0.83
CA THR A 80 -5.24 9.07 1.37
C THR A 80 -5.42 9.01 2.90
N LYS A 81 -6.18 8.05 3.41
CA LYS A 81 -6.43 7.89 4.84
C LYS A 81 -5.17 7.53 5.62
N SER A 82 -4.31 6.68 5.06
CA SER A 82 -3.02 6.32 5.65
C SER A 82 -2.08 7.53 5.75
N LYS A 83 -1.99 8.35 4.71
CA LYS A 83 -1.24 9.63 4.75
C LYS A 83 -1.78 10.58 5.81
N ASN A 84 -3.11 10.71 5.92
CA ASN A 84 -3.74 11.55 6.93
C ASN A 84 -3.42 11.07 8.34
N TYR A 85 -3.48 9.77 8.60
CA TYR A 85 -3.09 9.19 9.89
C TYR A 85 -1.62 9.46 10.23
N LEU A 86 -0.70 9.24 9.28
CA LEU A 86 0.73 9.53 9.47
C LEU A 86 1.00 11.03 9.73
N ALA A 87 0.26 11.91 9.05
CA ALA A 87 0.34 13.34 9.31
C ALA A 87 -0.22 13.70 10.70
N ALA A 88 -1.30 13.04 11.13
CA ALA A 88 -1.91 13.25 12.44
C ALA A 88 -0.99 12.79 13.58
N THR A 89 -0.34 11.63 13.46
CA THR A 89 0.62 11.15 14.46
C THR A 89 1.83 12.08 14.58
N LYS A 90 2.38 12.55 13.45
CA LYS A 90 3.47 13.54 13.44
C LYS A 90 3.06 14.86 14.09
N ARG A 91 1.82 15.31 13.88
CA ARG A 91 1.30 16.52 14.54
C ARG A 91 1.25 16.39 16.05
N VAL A 92 0.86 15.22 16.57
CA VAL A 92 0.92 14.96 18.02
C VAL A 92 2.35 14.93 18.54
N GLU A 93 3.26 14.29 17.82
CA GLU A 93 4.70 14.23 18.17
C GLU A 93 5.32 15.64 18.33
N TYR A 94 4.91 16.59 17.49
CA TYR A 94 5.41 17.97 17.52
C TYR A 94 4.49 18.97 18.25
N ASP A 95 3.40 18.54 18.90
CA ASP A 95 2.40 19.42 19.54
C ASP A 95 1.83 20.50 18.59
N LEU A 96 1.59 20.11 17.32
CA LEU A 96 1.13 20.99 16.24
C LEU A 96 -0.35 20.72 15.90
N PRO A 97 -1.31 21.38 16.57
CA PRO A 97 -2.72 21.16 16.30
C PRO A 97 -3.09 21.49 14.84
N PRO A 98 -3.99 20.72 14.20
CA PRO A 98 -4.63 21.10 12.94
C PRO A 98 -5.36 22.43 13.05
N LYS A 99 -5.47 23.20 11.96
CA LYS A 99 -6.11 24.54 11.96
C LYS A 99 -7.53 24.59 12.53
N PHE A 100 -8.28 23.49 12.43
CA PHE A 100 -9.64 23.37 12.96
C PHE A 100 -9.67 23.04 14.47
N ILE A 101 -8.61 22.42 15.01
CA ILE A 101 -8.33 22.43 16.45
C ILE A 101 -7.73 23.80 16.69
N SER A 102 -8.64 24.76 16.74
CA SER A 102 -8.40 26.17 16.90
C SER A 102 -7.26 26.42 17.88
N ASN A 103 -6.31 27.28 17.48
CA ASN A 103 -5.45 27.99 18.40
C ASN A 103 -6.33 28.96 19.21
N ILE A 104 -7.28 28.43 20.00
CA ILE A 104 -8.00 29.25 20.95
C ILE A 104 -6.98 29.56 22.02
N ASP A 105 -6.22 30.61 21.78
CA ASP A 105 -5.79 31.43 22.87
C ASP A 105 -7.09 31.97 23.44
N TYR A 106 -7.59 31.34 24.51
CA TYR A 106 -8.56 31.98 25.38
C TYR A 106 -7.77 33.10 26.07
N THR A 107 -7.42 34.16 25.32
CA THR A 107 -7.01 35.45 25.87
C THR A 107 -8.24 36.05 26.52
N PHE A 108 -8.63 35.42 27.62
CA PHE A 108 -9.73 35.82 28.45
C PHE A 108 -9.20 36.96 29.28
N LYS A 109 -9.67 38.18 29.04
CA LYS A 109 -9.29 39.32 29.88
C LYS A 109 -10.16 39.28 31.11
N ILE A 110 -9.57 38.97 32.25
CA ILE A 110 -10.23 39.08 33.55
C ILE A 110 -10.24 40.56 33.91
N ASP A 111 -11.37 41.06 34.43
CA ASP A 111 -11.46 42.41 34.94
C ASP A 111 -10.68 42.52 36.26
N GLU A 112 -9.46 43.07 36.17
CA GLU A 112 -8.54 43.22 37.30
C GLU A 112 -9.04 44.23 38.35
N PHE A 113 -10.12 44.97 38.10
CA PHE A 113 -10.75 45.85 39.11
C PHE A 113 -11.65 45.08 40.09
N ILE A 114 -12.12 43.89 39.71
CA ILE A 114 -13.05 43.08 40.50
C ILE A 114 -12.29 42.05 41.36
N PHE A 115 -11.16 41.55 40.87
CA PHE A 115 -10.39 40.49 41.50
C PHE A 115 -9.08 41.02 42.08
N SER A 116 -8.62 40.43 43.18
CA SER A 116 -7.24 40.63 43.62
C SER A 116 -6.26 40.04 42.60
N LYS A 117 -5.02 40.53 42.59
CA LYS A 117 -3.98 40.06 41.65
C LYS A 117 -3.75 38.54 41.75
N ASP A 118 -3.81 37.99 42.96
CA ASP A 118 -3.62 36.56 43.20
C ASP A 118 -4.79 35.72 42.68
N GLU A 119 -6.03 36.19 42.86
CA GLU A 119 -7.24 35.54 42.32
C GLU A 119 -7.28 35.59 40.80
N ALA A 120 -6.94 36.73 40.20
CA ALA A 120 -6.85 36.87 38.75
C ALA A 120 -5.81 35.90 38.19
N GLN A 121 -4.62 35.80 38.80
CA GLN A 121 -3.57 34.88 38.38
C GLN A 121 -3.99 33.41 38.53
N ALA A 122 -4.68 33.06 39.62
CA ALA A 122 -5.21 31.71 39.83
C ALA A 122 -6.23 31.33 38.74
N LEU A 123 -7.13 32.24 38.38
CA LEU A 123 -8.09 32.06 37.29
C LEU A 123 -7.40 31.92 35.93
N TYR A 124 -6.39 32.74 35.63
CA TYR A 124 -5.58 32.59 34.42
C TYR A 124 -4.92 31.20 34.35
N ASN A 125 -4.38 30.69 35.47
CA ASN A 125 -3.77 29.37 35.53
C ASN A 125 -4.78 28.24 35.29
N GLN A 126 -5.98 28.34 35.89
CA GLN A 126 -7.08 27.38 35.66
C GLN A 126 -7.51 27.38 34.20
N MET A 127 -7.71 28.55 33.59
CA MET A 127 -8.07 28.66 32.17
C MET A 127 -6.99 28.09 31.26
N ARG A 128 -5.71 28.37 31.55
CA ARG A 128 -4.59 27.79 30.81
C ARG A 128 -4.58 26.26 30.90
N HIS A 129 -4.91 25.71 32.07
CA HIS A 129 -5.02 24.27 32.26
C HIS A 129 -6.16 23.67 31.42
N ILE A 130 -7.37 24.25 31.50
CA ILE A 130 -8.54 23.82 30.72
C ILE A 130 -8.24 23.84 29.21
N THR A 131 -7.61 24.92 28.73
CA THR A 131 -7.24 25.08 27.32
C THR A 131 -6.27 23.99 26.87
N LYS A 132 -5.27 23.71 27.72
CA LYS A 132 -4.28 22.65 27.45
C LYS A 132 -4.94 21.27 27.42
N GLU A 133 -5.82 20.97 28.36
CA GLU A 133 -6.54 19.69 28.40
C GLU A 133 -7.44 19.50 27.18
N TYR A 134 -8.22 20.52 26.83
CA TYR A 134 -9.04 20.52 25.62
C TYR A 134 -8.21 20.20 24.38
N ARG A 135 -7.06 20.88 24.21
CA ARG A 135 -6.17 20.66 23.06
C ARG A 135 -5.65 19.22 23.02
N ILE A 136 -5.23 18.66 24.15
CA ILE A 136 -4.75 17.27 24.25
C ILE A 136 -5.87 16.30 23.88
N GLN A 137 -7.06 16.47 24.43
CA GLN A 137 -8.21 15.61 24.16
C GLN A 137 -8.62 15.68 22.68
N ALA A 138 -8.70 16.89 22.11
CA ALA A 138 -9.04 17.10 20.71
C ALA A 138 -8.00 16.47 19.76
N MET A 139 -6.71 16.63 20.06
CA MET A 139 -5.63 16.01 19.28
C MET A 139 -5.65 14.48 19.38
N SER A 140 -5.92 13.93 20.57
CA SER A 140 -6.09 12.49 20.78
C SER A 140 -7.26 11.94 19.96
N LEU A 141 -8.43 12.57 20.04
CA LEU A 141 -9.61 12.20 19.26
C LEU A 141 -9.36 12.28 17.75
N TYR A 142 -8.62 13.29 17.30
CA TYR A 142 -8.26 13.42 15.89
C TYR A 142 -7.38 12.26 15.40
N VAL A 143 -6.36 11.86 16.18
CA VAL A 143 -5.54 10.69 15.84
C VAL A 143 -6.36 9.41 15.88
N GLN A 144 -7.20 9.22 16.88
CA GLN A 144 -8.06 8.04 16.98
C GLN A 144 -9.03 7.95 15.79
N SER A 145 -9.66 9.06 15.42
CA SER A 145 -10.57 9.13 14.27
C SER A 145 -9.86 8.79 12.97
N THR A 146 -8.70 9.40 12.70
CA THR A 146 -7.92 9.12 11.49
C THR A 146 -7.38 7.68 11.46
N ASN A 147 -7.03 7.11 12.61
CA ASN A 147 -6.66 5.70 12.71
C ASN A 147 -7.85 4.79 12.38
N ARG A 148 -9.03 5.07 12.95
CA ARG A 148 -10.23 4.27 12.73
C ARG A 148 -10.64 4.27 11.26
N GLU A 149 -10.59 5.43 10.60
CA GLU A 149 -10.83 5.52 9.16
C GLU A 149 -9.85 4.63 8.37
N ARG A 150 -8.55 4.68 8.72
CA ARG A 150 -7.53 3.84 8.07
C ARG A 150 -7.80 2.35 8.29
N GLU A 151 -8.16 1.94 9.51
CA GLU A 151 -8.47 0.55 9.85
C GLU A 151 -9.63 0.00 9.03
N ILE A 152 -10.73 0.76 8.90
CA ILE A 152 -11.89 0.35 8.09
C ILE A 152 -11.46 -0.02 6.67
N PHE A 153 -10.68 0.86 6.01
CA PHE A 153 -10.20 0.55 4.66
C PHE A 153 -9.18 -0.59 4.64
N THR A 154 -8.38 -0.75 5.70
CA THR A 154 -7.44 -1.87 5.82
C THR A 154 -8.19 -3.20 5.85
N ASP A 155 -9.25 -3.28 6.63
CA ASP A 155 -10.06 -4.49 6.78
C ASP A 155 -10.86 -4.79 5.50
N GLU A 156 -11.44 -3.76 4.87
CA GLU A 156 -12.09 -3.91 3.55
C GLU A 156 -11.13 -4.45 2.49
N ILE A 157 -9.90 -3.91 2.42
CA ILE A 157 -8.87 -4.36 1.47
C ILE A 157 -8.49 -5.82 1.72
N LYS A 158 -8.29 -6.20 2.99
CA LYS A 158 -7.99 -7.59 3.36
C LYS A 158 -9.12 -8.53 2.94
N HIS A 159 -10.36 -8.14 3.21
CA HIS A 159 -11.52 -8.94 2.87
C HIS A 159 -11.62 -9.19 1.36
N ILE A 160 -11.44 -8.15 0.53
CA ILE A 160 -11.45 -8.31 -0.95
C ILE A 160 -10.34 -9.27 -1.41
N ILE A 161 -9.15 -9.19 -0.81
CA ILE A 161 -8.03 -10.08 -1.15
C ILE A 161 -8.34 -11.53 -0.75
N GLU A 162 -8.90 -11.74 0.43
CA GLU A 162 -9.27 -13.07 0.95
C GLU A 162 -10.37 -13.71 0.11
N GLU A 163 -11.42 -12.96 -0.23
CA GLU A 163 -12.50 -13.43 -1.12
C GLU A 163 -11.96 -13.82 -2.49
N PHE A 164 -11.03 -13.03 -3.05
CA PHE A 164 -10.43 -13.33 -4.34
C PHE A 164 -9.58 -14.61 -4.30
N LYS A 165 -8.81 -14.83 -3.23
CA LYS A 165 -8.05 -16.07 -3.03
C LYS A 165 -8.98 -17.27 -2.95
N HIS A 166 -10.02 -17.19 -2.13
CA HIS A 166 -10.98 -18.26 -1.95
C HIS A 166 -11.69 -18.62 -3.26
N TYR A 167 -12.10 -17.62 -4.03
CA TYR A 167 -12.67 -17.82 -5.36
C TYR A 167 -11.70 -18.55 -6.30
N ASN A 168 -10.42 -18.16 -6.29
CA ASN A 168 -9.41 -18.78 -7.16
C ASN A 168 -9.17 -20.25 -6.78
N GLU A 169 -9.13 -20.58 -5.49
CA GLU A 169 -9.03 -21.96 -5.01
C GLU A 169 -10.23 -22.82 -5.45
N LEU A 170 -11.45 -22.28 -5.38
CA LEU A 170 -12.65 -22.98 -5.85
C LEU A 170 -12.63 -23.18 -7.38
N ARG A 171 -12.13 -22.20 -8.13
CA ARG A 171 -11.99 -22.30 -9.58
C ARG A 171 -10.99 -23.39 -9.97
N GLU A 172 -9.84 -23.46 -9.29
CA GLU A 172 -8.84 -24.51 -9.53
C GLU A 172 -9.40 -25.90 -9.23
N LYS A 173 -10.12 -26.06 -8.11
CA LYS A 173 -10.81 -27.32 -7.78
C LYS A 173 -11.82 -27.72 -8.85
N ARG A 174 -12.61 -26.76 -9.36
CA ARG A 174 -13.56 -27.03 -10.45
C ARG A 174 -12.84 -27.50 -11.72
N LEU A 175 -11.76 -26.81 -12.10
CA LEU A 175 -10.98 -27.18 -13.28
C LEU A 175 -10.42 -28.60 -13.16
N ASN A 176 -9.86 -28.96 -11.99
CA ASN A 176 -9.35 -30.31 -11.76
C ASN A 176 -10.45 -31.37 -11.88
N LEU A 177 -11.64 -31.11 -11.32
CA LEU A 177 -12.79 -32.01 -11.48
C LEU A 177 -13.25 -32.14 -12.95
N GLU A 178 -13.28 -31.04 -13.70
CA GLU A 178 -13.63 -31.05 -15.13
C GLU A 178 -12.60 -31.85 -15.95
N VAL A 179 -11.31 -31.73 -15.62
CA VAL A 179 -10.23 -32.50 -16.23
C VAL A 179 -10.35 -33.98 -15.88
N GLU A 180 -10.58 -34.34 -14.62
CA GLU A 180 -10.79 -35.72 -14.19
C GLU A 180 -12.01 -36.36 -14.88
N GLN A 181 -13.13 -35.62 -14.98
CA GLN A 181 -14.33 -36.07 -15.69
C GLN A 181 -14.06 -36.27 -17.18
N SER A 182 -13.29 -35.38 -17.80
CA SER A 182 -12.91 -35.48 -19.21
C SER A 182 -12.00 -36.68 -19.46
N ILE A 183 -11.03 -36.93 -18.57
CA ILE A 183 -10.17 -38.13 -18.63
C ILE A 183 -11.02 -39.39 -18.48
N TYR A 184 -11.91 -39.45 -17.49
CA TYR A 184 -12.81 -40.58 -17.29
C TYR A 184 -13.68 -40.85 -18.52
N PHE A 185 -14.26 -39.80 -19.10
CA PHE A 185 -15.06 -39.91 -20.34
C PHE A 185 -14.23 -40.49 -21.50
N LEU A 186 -13.01 -40.01 -21.71
CA LEU A 186 -12.12 -40.53 -22.74
C LEU A 186 -11.71 -41.98 -22.48
N GLU A 187 -11.49 -42.37 -21.21
CA GLU A 187 -11.20 -43.76 -20.83
C GLU A 187 -12.40 -44.67 -21.08
N VAL A 188 -13.63 -44.22 -20.77
CA VAL A 188 -14.87 -44.96 -21.08
C VAL A 188 -15.03 -45.12 -22.59
N GLN A 189 -14.84 -44.06 -23.38
CA GLN A 189 -14.87 -44.15 -24.84
C GLN A 189 -13.79 -45.08 -25.41
N ARG A 190 -12.60 -45.14 -24.78
CA ARG A 190 -11.55 -46.08 -25.17
C ARG A 190 -11.92 -47.52 -24.88
N VAL A 191 -12.48 -47.81 -23.70
CA VAL A 191 -12.92 -49.16 -23.31
C VAL A 191 -14.12 -49.63 -24.14
N GLU A 192 -15.05 -48.74 -24.47
CA GLU A 192 -16.18 -49.04 -25.35
C GLU A 192 -15.76 -49.15 -26.83
N GLY A 193 -14.74 -48.40 -27.26
CA GLY A 193 -14.15 -48.45 -28.60
C GLY A 193 -13.34 -49.72 -28.89
N GLU A 194 -12.79 -50.39 -27.86
CA GLU A 194 -12.15 -51.71 -28.02
C GLU A 194 -13.18 -52.86 -28.23
N ILE A 195 -14.49 -52.60 -28.04
CA ILE A 195 -15.55 -53.63 -28.11
C ILE A 195 -16.43 -53.51 -29.38
N LYS A 196 -16.27 -52.49 -30.24
CA LYS A 196 -17.09 -52.36 -31.45
C LYS A 196 -16.31 -51.93 -32.69
N GLU A 197 -15.85 -52.92 -33.46
CA GLU A 197 -15.88 -52.81 -34.92
C GLU A 197 -17.35 -52.82 -35.39
N GLN A 198 -18.04 -51.70 -35.28
CA GLN A 198 -19.15 -51.33 -36.17
C GLN A 198 -19.64 -49.91 -35.86
N GLU A 199 -19.47 -49.08 -36.88
CA GLU A 199 -19.96 -47.73 -37.15
C GLU A 199 -21.13 -47.22 -36.29
N GLU A 200 -20.91 -46.10 -35.61
CA GLU A 200 -21.81 -44.93 -35.64
C GLU A 200 -21.03 -43.71 -35.13
N GLU A 201 -20.99 -42.66 -35.93
CA GLU A 201 -20.27 -41.41 -35.64
C GLU A 201 -21.04 -40.64 -34.54
N ILE A 202 -20.84 -41.01 -33.28
CA ILE A 202 -21.41 -40.29 -32.14
C ILE A 202 -20.54 -39.06 -31.91
N ILE A 203 -20.94 -37.94 -32.51
CA ILE A 203 -20.40 -36.61 -32.21
C ILE A 203 -20.57 -36.37 -30.71
N ALA A 204 -19.46 -36.25 -29.99
CA ALA A 204 -19.46 -35.92 -28.56
C ALA A 204 -20.24 -34.62 -28.33
N PRO A 205 -21.17 -34.56 -27.37
CA PRO A 205 -21.80 -33.31 -27.01
C PRO A 205 -20.74 -32.47 -26.31
N THR A 206 -20.12 -31.57 -27.06
CA THR A 206 -19.44 -30.43 -26.45
C THR A 206 -20.52 -29.70 -25.68
N LEU A 207 -20.48 -29.77 -24.36
CA LEU A 207 -21.22 -28.88 -23.46
C LEU A 207 -20.65 -27.47 -23.60
N THR A 208 -20.72 -26.89 -24.80
CA THR A 208 -20.77 -25.45 -24.99
C THR A 208 -22.09 -25.01 -24.36
N ARG A 209 -22.00 -24.57 -23.11
CA ARG A 209 -23.02 -23.80 -22.41
C ARG A 209 -23.57 -22.78 -23.41
N SER A 210 -24.83 -22.93 -23.82
CA SER A 210 -25.51 -21.93 -24.63
C SER A 210 -25.46 -20.61 -23.86
N LEU A 211 -24.73 -19.65 -24.42
CA LEU A 211 -24.97 -18.25 -24.10
C LEU A 211 -26.34 -17.94 -24.66
N GLY A 212 -27.26 -17.58 -23.77
CA GLY A 212 -28.68 -17.49 -24.05
C GLY A 212 -29.02 -16.57 -25.22
N GLU A 213 -29.81 -17.10 -26.15
CA GLU A 213 -30.79 -16.31 -26.88
C GLU A 213 -32.06 -16.28 -26.04
N ASP A 214 -32.09 -15.38 -25.06
CA ASP A 214 -33.32 -14.92 -24.42
C ASP A 214 -33.06 -13.53 -23.81
N PHE A 215 -32.79 -12.57 -24.68
CA PHE A 215 -33.11 -11.16 -24.44
C PHE A 215 -33.91 -10.65 -25.63
N SER A 216 -35.16 -11.09 -25.68
CA SER A 216 -36.20 -10.34 -26.39
C SER A 216 -36.37 -8.99 -25.69
N LEU A 217 -35.70 -7.96 -26.20
CA LEU A 217 -36.07 -6.57 -25.98
C LEU A 217 -37.39 -6.33 -26.70
N GLN A 218 -38.50 -6.45 -25.96
CA GLN A 218 -39.73 -5.76 -26.34
C GLN A 218 -39.64 -4.31 -25.87
N LEU A 219 -39.78 -3.41 -26.85
CA LEU A 219 -40.02 -1.97 -26.70
C LEU A 219 -41.30 -1.69 -25.91
#